data_AF-A0A7C6XIC3-F1
#
_entry.id   AF-A0A7C6XIC3-F1
#
_cell.length_a   1.000
_cell.length_b   1.000
_cell.length_c   1.000
_cell.angle_alpha   90.00
_cell.angle_beta   90.00
_cell.angle_gamma   90.00
#
_symmetry.space_group_name_H-M   'P 1'
#
loop_
_entity.id
_entity.type
_entity.pdbx_description
1 polymer ?
#
loop_
_entity_poly.entity_id
_entity_poly.type
_entity_poly.pdbx_seq_one_letter_code
_entity_poly.pdbx_strand_id
1 'polypeptide(L)'
;AQLATSGLPLEARHRIRARLAAGEASAALSPEALIALYREAYATASAQGAIRDLGAVTAVREPLDRITLAFERLMGLPETAEHRAAPRLSGVRELYDLLTGDWERHGVFRGDRVQLANATTMTMASVVANVLNKALLHAYEARPQWWRPIAYEEDFATMNQVRWITLGGFSDLDPVAEGEPYVEKTWEDSAESAAFIKVGNYVGVTLEMIDRDDVAAVRAIPRKLGLAANRTLSASVAALFTTGGGVGPLTADGFPVFDAENHRNLRTEPLSADEWQNVVSAMIKQAELHSGRALGVRPRYCLVPIELEKTALEIFTSDVDPDGGTWVSNVLKRSSQNVITVPEWTAPKDWAAAADPADLEGLCIGYRFGRAPEIYGADNALMGSMFTHDEMRIKVRFVFAVGVGDWRALHKNNVM
;
A
#
# COMPACT_ATOMS: atom_id res chain seq x y z
N ALA A 1 24.61 63.31 -18.52
CA ALA A 1 24.28 62.47 -19.69
C ALA A 1 23.96 61.01 -19.29
N GLN A 2 24.86 60.31 -18.60
CA GLN A 2 24.71 58.88 -18.25
C GLN A 2 23.44 58.49 -17.45
N LEU A 3 22.93 59.36 -16.56
CA LEU A 3 21.67 59.12 -15.83
C LEU A 3 20.43 59.07 -16.75
N ALA A 4 20.43 59.80 -17.86
CA ALA A 4 19.29 59.86 -18.78
C ALA A 4 19.17 58.59 -19.64
N THR A 5 20.30 57.93 -19.92
CA THR A 5 20.40 56.69 -20.70
C THR A 5 20.36 55.42 -19.83
N SER A 6 20.17 55.56 -18.51
CA SER A 6 20.32 54.47 -17.54
C SER A 6 19.17 53.44 -17.50
N GLY A 7 18.02 53.74 -18.12
CA GLY A 7 16.84 52.86 -18.11
C GLY A 7 16.05 52.83 -16.79
N LEU A 8 16.51 53.54 -15.74
CA LEU A 8 15.85 53.60 -14.44
C LEU A 8 14.55 54.44 -14.47
N PRO A 9 13.57 54.21 -13.58
CA PRO A 9 12.40 55.08 -13.45
C PRO A 9 12.78 56.51 -13.02
N LEU A 10 11.92 57.47 -13.33
CA LEU A 10 12.15 58.91 -13.06
C LEU A 10 12.47 59.19 -11.58
N GLU A 11 11.72 58.58 -10.65
CA GLU A 11 11.94 58.73 -9.20
C GLU A 11 13.35 58.31 -8.75
N ALA A 12 13.86 57.18 -9.27
CA ALA A 12 15.20 56.71 -8.95
C ALA A 12 16.28 57.65 -9.50
N ARG A 13 16.08 58.20 -10.71
CA ARG A 13 17.00 59.19 -11.30
C ARG A 13 17.04 60.49 -10.49
N HIS A 14 15.89 60.94 -9.97
CA HIS A 14 15.80 62.12 -9.12
C HIS A 14 16.54 61.92 -7.80
N ARG A 15 16.42 60.75 -7.15
CA ARG A 15 17.14 60.43 -5.92
C ARG A 15 18.65 60.34 -6.12
N ILE A 16 19.12 59.70 -7.20
CA ILE A 16 20.55 59.64 -7.52
C ILE A 16 21.09 61.06 -7.78
N ARG A 17 20.35 61.90 -8.50
CA ARG A 17 20.74 63.29 -8.76
C ARG A 17 20.82 64.12 -7.48
N ALA A 18 19.85 63.97 -6.57
CA ALA A 18 19.86 64.66 -5.28
C ALA A 18 21.05 64.24 -4.41
N ARG A 19 21.40 62.94 -4.42
CA ARG A 19 22.52 62.40 -3.63
C ARG A 19 23.89 62.82 -4.17
N LEU A 20 24.04 62.88 -5.50
CA LEU A 20 25.23 63.43 -6.14
C LEU A 20 25.37 64.94 -5.90
N ALA A 21 24.25 65.69 -5.85
CA ALA A 21 24.25 67.12 -5.55
C ALA A 21 24.56 67.44 -4.08
N ALA A 22 24.22 66.54 -3.16
CA ALA A 22 24.50 66.68 -1.72
C ALA A 22 25.97 66.42 -1.32
N GLY A 23 26.86 66.13 -2.28
CA GLY A 23 28.29 65.94 -2.01
C GLY A 23 28.66 64.61 -1.34
N GLU A 24 27.73 63.66 -1.23
CA GLU A 24 27.99 62.31 -0.66
C GLU A 24 28.75 61.37 -1.61
N ALA A 25 29.26 61.88 -2.73
CA ALA A 25 30.18 61.15 -3.61
C ALA A 25 31.58 61.12 -2.98
N SER A 26 31.75 60.29 -1.95
CA SER A 26 33.09 59.91 -1.47
C SER A 26 33.80 59.09 -2.55
N ALA A 27 35.14 59.12 -2.56
CA ALA A 27 36.01 58.45 -3.53
C ALA A 27 35.76 56.92 -3.68
N ALA A 28 34.94 56.31 -2.84
CA ALA A 28 34.54 54.90 -2.90
C ALA A 28 33.27 54.61 -3.74
N LEU A 29 32.49 55.62 -4.17
CA LEU A 29 31.25 55.42 -4.92
C LEU A 29 31.22 56.33 -6.16
N SER A 30 31.75 55.83 -7.27
CA SER A 30 31.64 56.52 -8.55
C SER A 30 30.17 56.66 -8.96
N PRO A 31 29.80 57.72 -9.71
CA PRO A 31 28.43 57.90 -10.22
C PRO A 31 27.89 56.68 -11.00
N GLU A 32 28.79 55.94 -11.65
CA GLU A 32 28.49 54.72 -12.40
C GLU A 32 28.16 53.54 -11.47
N ALA A 33 28.87 53.39 -10.36
CA ALA A 33 28.59 52.37 -9.35
C ALA A 33 27.22 52.58 -8.69
N LEU A 34 26.84 53.84 -8.42
CA LEU A 34 25.51 54.20 -7.91
C LEU A 34 24.39 53.85 -8.89
N ILE A 35 24.61 54.09 -10.19
CA ILE A 35 23.63 53.73 -11.24
C ILE A 35 23.50 52.21 -11.35
N ALA A 36 24.62 51.47 -11.28
CA ALA A 36 24.61 50.01 -11.33
C ALA A 36 23.85 49.39 -10.14
N LEU A 37 24.12 49.86 -8.92
CA LEU A 37 23.47 49.39 -7.70
C LEU A 37 21.95 49.61 -7.71
N TYR A 38 21.50 50.78 -8.18
CA TYR A 38 20.06 51.03 -8.31
C TYR A 38 19.41 50.21 -9.43
N ARG A 39 20.14 49.90 -10.51
CA ARG A 39 19.64 49.05 -11.60
C ARG A 39 19.49 47.61 -11.13
N GLU A 40 20.45 47.09 -10.39
CA GLU A 40 20.37 45.76 -9.80
C GLU A 40 19.20 45.67 -8.81
N ALA A 41 19.10 46.61 -7.86
CA ALA A 41 17.99 46.64 -6.91
C ALA A 41 16.61 46.71 -7.61
N TYR A 42 16.50 47.49 -8.69
CA TYR A 42 15.25 47.58 -9.45
C TYR A 42 14.97 46.32 -10.28
N ALA A 43 16.00 45.67 -10.83
CA ALA A 43 15.87 44.40 -11.53
C ALA A 43 15.41 43.29 -10.56
N THR A 44 15.98 43.23 -9.35
CA THR A 44 15.56 42.28 -8.31
C THR A 44 14.13 42.55 -7.85
N ALA A 45 13.75 43.81 -7.62
CA ALA A 45 12.38 44.17 -7.25
C ALA A 45 11.37 43.89 -8.37
N SER A 46 11.73 44.14 -9.63
CA SER A 46 10.89 43.82 -10.78
C SER A 46 10.75 42.32 -10.99
N ALA A 47 11.81 41.53 -10.76
CA ALA A 47 11.75 40.07 -10.81
C ALA A 47 10.86 39.52 -9.69
N GLN A 48 10.95 40.07 -8.47
CA GLN A 48 10.08 39.70 -7.37
C GLN A 48 8.61 40.10 -7.61
N GLY A 49 8.36 41.24 -8.26
CA GLY A 49 7.02 41.65 -8.71
C GLY A 49 6.45 40.72 -9.78
N ALA A 50 7.27 40.32 -10.77
CA ALA A 50 6.86 39.39 -11.83
C ALA A 50 6.54 37.99 -11.29
N ILE A 51 7.21 37.54 -10.22
CA ILE A 51 6.90 36.27 -9.54
C ILE A 51 5.59 36.36 -8.74
N ARG A 52 5.21 37.57 -8.28
CA ARG A 52 3.99 37.80 -7.48
C ARG A 52 2.71 37.88 -8.32
N ASP A 53 2.83 38.27 -9.59
CA ASP A 53 1.72 38.39 -10.55
C ASP A 53 1.49 37.13 -11.42
N LEU A 54 2.23 36.05 -11.15
CA LEU A 54 1.86 34.72 -11.64
C LEU A 54 0.69 34.21 -10.79
N GLY A 55 -0.52 34.68 -11.11
CA GLY A 55 -1.75 34.08 -10.61
C GLY A 55 -1.68 32.56 -10.76
N ALA A 56 -2.18 31.83 -9.75
CA ALA A 56 -2.19 30.37 -9.74
C ALA A 56 -2.59 29.85 -11.13
N VAL A 57 -1.73 29.07 -11.77
CA VAL A 57 -2.04 28.40 -13.03
C VAL A 57 -3.19 27.44 -12.72
N THR A 58 -4.44 27.91 -12.86
CA THR A 58 -5.59 27.04 -12.97
C THR A 58 -5.41 26.32 -14.29
N ALA A 59 -4.82 25.12 -14.24
CA ALA A 59 -4.81 24.21 -15.37
C ALA A 59 -6.25 24.11 -15.88
N VAL A 60 -6.47 24.54 -17.13
CA VAL A 60 -7.77 24.41 -17.79
C VAL A 60 -8.03 22.92 -17.94
N ARG A 61 -8.79 22.34 -17.01
CA ARG A 61 -9.17 20.93 -17.05
C ARG A 61 -10.27 20.69 -18.07
N GLU A 62 -10.13 19.59 -18.79
CA GLU A 62 -11.11 19.07 -19.75
C GLU A 62 -12.49 18.90 -19.07
N PRO A 63 -13.61 19.14 -19.78
CA PRO A 63 -14.95 18.96 -19.24
C PRO A 63 -15.20 17.57 -18.64
N LEU A 64 -14.62 16.52 -19.22
CA LEU A 64 -14.74 15.14 -18.75
C LEU A 64 -14.07 14.92 -17.38
N ASP A 65 -12.93 15.58 -17.13
CA ASP A 65 -12.24 15.50 -15.84
C ASP A 65 -13.07 16.12 -14.73
N ARG A 66 -13.80 17.21 -15.04
CA ARG A 66 -14.69 17.86 -14.07
C ARG A 66 -15.87 16.95 -13.71
N ILE A 67 -16.44 16.23 -14.68
CA ILE A 67 -17.50 15.25 -14.43
C ILE A 67 -16.97 14.06 -13.63
N THR A 68 -15.76 13.59 -13.94
CA THR A 68 -15.11 12.50 -13.19
C THR A 68 -14.89 12.91 -11.73
N LEU A 69 -14.36 14.11 -11.47
CA LEU A 69 -14.23 14.65 -10.12
C LEU A 69 -15.59 14.80 -9.42
N ALA A 70 -16.61 15.26 -10.13
CA ALA A 70 -17.97 15.35 -9.59
C ALA A 70 -18.52 13.96 -9.20
N PHE A 71 -18.22 12.94 -10.00
CA PHE A 71 -18.57 11.55 -9.69
C PHE A 71 -17.76 10.99 -8.53
N GLU A 72 -16.46 11.30 -8.40
CA GLU A 72 -15.65 10.93 -7.24
C GLU A 72 -16.24 11.46 -5.94
N ARG A 73 -16.71 12.71 -5.93
CA ARG A 73 -17.47 13.28 -4.81
C ARG A 73 -18.79 12.57 -4.58
N LEU A 74 -19.53 12.30 -5.66
CA LEU A 74 -20.75 11.52 -5.58
C LEU A 74 -20.48 10.11 -5.06
N MET A 75 -19.27 9.56 -5.14
CA MET A 75 -18.94 8.24 -4.58
C MET A 75 -18.42 8.30 -3.13
N GLY A 76 -18.26 9.51 -2.57
CA GLY A 76 -17.80 9.73 -1.21
C GLY A 76 -16.30 9.53 -1.02
N LEU A 77 -15.51 9.69 -2.08
CA LEU A 77 -14.05 9.69 -2.01
C LEU A 77 -13.52 10.96 -1.30
N PRO A 78 -12.31 10.92 -0.71
CA PRO A 78 -11.71 12.08 -0.06
C PRO A 78 -11.63 13.31 -0.99
N GLU A 79 -12.23 14.42 -0.56
CA GLU A 79 -12.30 15.64 -1.38
C GLU A 79 -11.00 16.46 -1.34
N THR A 80 -10.37 16.63 -2.50
CA THR A 80 -9.29 17.63 -2.69
C THR A 80 -9.88 19.02 -3.00
N ALA A 81 -9.04 20.06 -3.06
CA ALA A 81 -9.48 21.39 -3.49
C ALA A 81 -10.13 21.39 -4.88
N GLU A 82 -9.69 20.49 -5.75
CA GLU A 82 -10.18 20.34 -7.12
C GLU A 82 -11.57 19.72 -7.17
N HIS A 83 -11.85 18.75 -6.28
CA HIS A 83 -13.18 18.21 -6.09
C HIS A 83 -14.15 19.32 -5.71
N ARG A 84 -13.77 20.18 -4.76
CA ARG A 84 -14.63 21.29 -4.33
C ARG A 84 -14.94 22.30 -5.45
N ALA A 85 -14.02 22.47 -6.40
CA ALA A 85 -14.21 23.34 -7.57
C ALA A 85 -15.03 22.69 -8.70
N ALA A 86 -15.15 21.36 -8.73
CA ALA A 86 -15.98 20.65 -9.70
C ALA A 86 -17.49 20.80 -9.38
N PRO A 87 -18.37 20.79 -10.41
CA PRO A 87 -19.82 20.75 -10.21
C PRO A 87 -20.25 19.60 -9.30
N ARG A 88 -21.38 19.76 -8.60
CA ARG A 88 -21.97 18.67 -7.81
C ARG A 88 -23.02 17.96 -8.64
N LEU A 89 -22.90 16.64 -8.74
CA LEU A 89 -23.94 15.78 -9.29
C LEU A 89 -25.00 15.53 -8.22
N SER A 90 -26.28 15.59 -8.62
CA SER A 90 -27.43 15.21 -7.82
C SER A 90 -27.51 13.69 -7.62
N GLY A 91 -27.11 12.91 -8.64
CA GLY A 91 -27.19 11.45 -8.61
C GLY A 91 -26.49 10.75 -9.77
N VAL A 92 -26.57 9.42 -9.78
CA VAL A 92 -26.04 8.56 -10.85
C VAL A 92 -26.88 8.72 -12.12
N ARG A 93 -28.16 9.06 -11.97
CA ARG A 93 -29.05 9.37 -13.10
C ARG A 93 -28.54 10.56 -13.91
N GLU A 94 -28.18 11.66 -13.25
CA GLU A 94 -27.64 12.86 -13.90
C GLU A 94 -26.30 12.56 -14.59
N LEU A 95 -25.43 11.79 -13.94
CA LEU A 95 -24.17 11.35 -14.55
C LEU A 95 -24.42 10.61 -15.86
N TYR A 96 -25.39 9.69 -15.88
CA TYR A 96 -25.76 8.94 -17.06
C TYR A 96 -26.27 9.86 -18.18
N ASP A 97 -27.13 10.83 -17.87
CA ASP A 97 -27.63 11.80 -18.86
C ASP A 97 -26.49 12.60 -19.51
N LEU A 98 -25.56 13.09 -18.68
CA LEU A 98 -24.43 13.90 -19.14
C LEU A 98 -23.47 13.12 -20.03
N LEU A 99 -23.25 11.84 -19.72
CA LEU A 99 -22.27 11.00 -20.42
C LEU A 99 -22.84 10.28 -21.65
N THR A 100 -24.15 10.00 -21.68
CA THR A 100 -24.76 9.19 -22.75
C THR A 100 -25.78 9.93 -23.62
N GLY A 101 -26.39 11.01 -23.10
CA GLY A 101 -27.46 11.73 -23.79
C GLY A 101 -28.79 10.98 -23.88
N ASP A 102 -28.91 9.82 -23.23
CA ASP A 102 -30.07 8.93 -23.32
C ASP A 102 -31.07 9.14 -22.19
N TRP A 103 -31.76 10.27 -22.20
CA TRP A 103 -32.77 10.64 -21.19
C TRP A 103 -33.92 9.62 -21.08
N GLU A 104 -34.13 8.83 -22.14
CA GLU A 104 -35.18 7.82 -22.24
C GLU A 104 -34.76 6.47 -21.62
N ARG A 105 -33.49 6.32 -21.20
CA ARG A 105 -32.96 5.12 -20.51
C ARG A 105 -33.17 3.84 -21.32
N HIS A 106 -32.87 3.89 -22.61
CA HIS A 106 -32.83 2.71 -23.46
C HIS A 106 -31.49 1.98 -23.44
N GLY A 107 -30.48 2.50 -22.73
CA GLY A 107 -29.15 1.88 -22.65
C GLY A 107 -28.28 2.17 -23.86
N VAL A 108 -28.61 3.20 -24.64
CA VAL A 108 -27.96 3.51 -25.92
C VAL A 108 -27.20 4.83 -25.84
N PHE A 109 -26.06 4.95 -26.50
CA PHE A 109 -25.34 6.22 -26.58
C PHE A 109 -25.93 7.11 -27.67
N ARG A 110 -26.32 8.35 -27.35
CA ARG A 110 -26.87 9.34 -28.28
C ARG A 110 -25.93 10.55 -28.40
N GLY A 111 -24.93 10.43 -29.28
CA GLY A 111 -23.90 11.44 -29.46
C GLY A 111 -24.42 12.81 -29.92
N ASP A 112 -25.58 12.88 -30.55
CA ASP A 112 -26.28 14.12 -30.93
C ASP A 112 -26.77 14.93 -29.73
N ARG A 113 -26.94 14.29 -28.57
CA ARG A 113 -27.48 14.89 -27.35
C ARG A 113 -26.42 15.14 -26.27
N VAL A 114 -25.20 14.62 -26.46
CA VAL A 114 -24.11 14.73 -25.47
C VAL A 114 -23.39 16.07 -25.63
N GLN A 115 -23.22 16.79 -24.53
CA GLN A 115 -22.54 18.10 -24.50
C GLN A 115 -21.01 18.00 -24.47
N LEU A 116 -20.47 16.80 -24.30
CA LEU A 116 -19.03 16.52 -24.24
C LEU A 116 -18.47 16.24 -25.63
N ALA A 117 -17.49 17.03 -26.04
CA ALA A 117 -16.71 16.73 -27.23
C ALA A 117 -15.97 15.39 -27.05
N ASN A 118 -16.09 14.49 -28.05
CA ASN A 118 -15.45 13.16 -28.08
C ASN A 118 -15.99 12.11 -27.10
N ALA A 119 -17.18 12.29 -26.52
CA ALA A 119 -17.84 11.19 -25.80
C ALA A 119 -18.20 10.06 -26.77
N THR A 120 -18.07 8.82 -26.30
CA THR A 120 -18.37 7.59 -27.04
C THR A 120 -19.14 6.63 -26.14
N THR A 121 -19.59 5.50 -26.71
CA THR A 121 -20.17 4.38 -25.95
C THR A 121 -19.28 3.89 -24.81
N MET A 122 -17.96 4.08 -24.88
CA MET A 122 -17.02 3.64 -23.84
C MET A 122 -16.76 4.67 -22.75
N THR A 123 -17.16 5.93 -22.95
CA THR A 123 -16.81 7.03 -22.01
C THR A 123 -17.47 6.81 -20.65
N MET A 124 -18.74 6.40 -20.62
CA MET A 124 -19.46 6.08 -19.38
C MET A 124 -18.79 4.92 -18.63
N ALA A 125 -18.58 3.78 -19.31
CA ALA A 125 -17.95 2.61 -18.71
C ALA A 125 -16.54 2.92 -18.17
N SER A 126 -15.75 3.72 -18.89
CA SER A 126 -14.39 4.10 -18.49
C SER A 126 -14.38 5.02 -17.27
N VAL A 127 -15.23 6.06 -17.25
CA VAL A 127 -15.34 6.97 -16.10
C VAL A 127 -15.82 6.21 -14.88
N VAL A 128 -16.85 5.37 -15.04
CA VAL A 128 -17.40 4.59 -13.92
C VAL A 128 -16.37 3.60 -13.40
N ALA A 129 -15.70 2.83 -14.27
CA ALA A 129 -14.65 1.91 -13.85
C ALA A 129 -13.50 2.62 -13.11
N ASN A 130 -13.05 3.78 -13.59
CA ASN A 130 -11.98 4.55 -12.96
C ASN A 130 -12.35 5.06 -11.57
N VAL A 131 -13.55 5.61 -11.39
CA VAL A 131 -13.98 6.10 -10.07
C VAL A 131 -14.27 4.94 -9.13
N LEU A 132 -14.88 3.86 -9.61
CA LEU A 132 -15.10 2.67 -8.81
C LEU A 132 -13.78 2.02 -8.38
N ASN A 133 -12.75 2.04 -9.24
CA ASN A 133 -11.38 1.62 -8.89
C ASN A 133 -10.83 2.39 -7.70
N LYS A 134 -10.91 3.72 -7.74
CA LYS A 134 -10.47 4.58 -6.62
C LYS A 134 -11.25 4.29 -5.34
N ALA A 135 -12.57 4.14 -5.45
CA ALA A 135 -13.44 3.82 -4.31
C ALA A 135 -13.14 2.44 -3.70
N LEU A 136 -12.84 1.46 -4.55
CA LEU A 136 -12.45 0.12 -4.12
C LEU A 136 -11.07 0.12 -3.45
N LEU A 137 -10.09 0.82 -4.02
CA LEU A 137 -8.76 0.96 -3.43
C LEU A 137 -8.84 1.58 -2.04
N HIS A 138 -9.55 2.71 -1.93
CA HIS A 138 -9.78 3.37 -0.65
C HIS A 138 -10.46 2.43 0.37
N ALA A 139 -11.44 1.62 -0.05
CA ALA A 139 -12.09 0.67 0.84
C ALA A 139 -11.19 -0.51 1.24
N TYR A 140 -10.30 -0.95 0.35
CA TYR A 140 -9.32 -2.01 0.61
C TYR A 140 -8.25 -1.55 1.61
N GLU A 141 -7.76 -0.32 1.48
CA GLU A 141 -6.76 0.29 2.36
C GLU A 141 -7.34 0.75 3.70
N ALA A 142 -8.62 1.11 3.74
CA ALA A 142 -9.28 1.55 4.97
C ALA A 142 -9.34 0.46 6.06
N ARG A 143 -9.22 -0.81 5.69
CA ARG A 143 -9.21 -1.93 6.64
C ARG A 143 -7.75 -2.26 7.02
N PRO A 144 -7.41 -2.27 8.32
CA PRO A 144 -6.09 -2.70 8.78
C PRO A 144 -5.75 -4.10 8.25
N GLN A 145 -4.54 -4.24 7.72
CA GLN A 145 -4.01 -5.50 7.18
C GLN A 145 -3.06 -6.08 8.23
N TRP A 146 -3.58 -7.00 9.05
CA TRP A 146 -2.85 -7.55 10.20
C TRP A 146 -1.56 -8.28 9.80
N TRP A 147 -1.50 -8.83 8.58
CA TRP A 147 -0.35 -9.58 8.08
C TRP A 147 0.80 -8.70 7.58
N ARG A 148 0.55 -7.42 7.32
CA ARG A 148 1.54 -6.51 6.72
C ARG A 148 2.85 -6.37 7.51
N PRO A 149 2.86 -6.39 8.86
CA PRO A 149 4.12 -6.32 9.63
C PRO A 149 4.95 -7.61 9.57
N ILE A 150 4.34 -8.76 9.27
CA ILE A 150 5.00 -10.08 9.26
C ILE A 150 5.30 -10.60 7.85
N ALA A 151 4.68 -10.00 6.83
CA ALA A 151 4.79 -10.42 5.45
C ALA A 151 5.93 -9.69 4.72
N TYR A 152 6.78 -10.45 4.04
CA TYR A 152 7.59 -9.94 2.95
C TYR A 152 6.72 -9.81 1.68
N GLU A 153 6.65 -8.63 1.09
CA GLU A 153 5.81 -8.32 -0.08
C GLU A 153 6.64 -7.99 -1.32
N GLU A 154 6.48 -8.77 -2.40
CA GLU A 154 7.18 -8.55 -3.68
C GLU A 154 6.21 -8.48 -4.86
N ASP A 155 6.55 -7.67 -5.87
CA ASP A 155 5.79 -7.53 -7.12
C ASP A 155 6.46 -8.31 -8.25
N PHE A 156 5.72 -9.20 -8.91
CA PHE A 156 6.24 -10.03 -10.00
C PHE A 156 5.77 -9.55 -11.37
N ALA A 157 6.64 -9.69 -12.38
CA ALA A 157 6.30 -9.35 -13.77
C ALA A 157 5.56 -10.50 -14.50
N THR A 158 5.80 -11.75 -14.10
CA THR A 158 5.24 -12.97 -14.71
C THR A 158 4.32 -13.72 -13.74
N MET A 159 3.53 -14.65 -14.27
CA MET A 159 2.66 -15.54 -13.48
C MET A 159 3.29 -16.93 -13.28
N ASN A 160 4.61 -17.03 -13.44
CA ASN A 160 5.30 -18.27 -13.15
C ASN A 160 5.24 -18.55 -11.64
N GLN A 161 5.46 -19.80 -11.25
CA GLN A 161 5.53 -20.16 -9.84
C GLN A 161 6.60 -19.30 -9.16
N VAL A 162 6.19 -18.64 -8.07
CA VAL A 162 7.10 -17.82 -7.28
C VAL A 162 8.04 -18.74 -6.53
N ARG A 163 9.34 -18.41 -6.53
CA ARG A 163 10.37 -19.12 -5.77
C ARG A 163 10.91 -18.19 -4.70
N TRP A 164 10.67 -18.54 -3.44
CA TRP A 164 11.23 -17.86 -2.28
C TRP A 164 12.56 -18.54 -1.96
N ILE A 165 13.66 -17.86 -2.25
CA ILE A 165 14.99 -18.42 -2.10
C ILE A 165 15.52 -18.00 -0.74
N THR A 166 15.82 -18.98 0.11
CA THR A 166 16.60 -18.76 1.33
C THR A 166 18.04 -19.13 1.03
N LEU A 167 18.94 -18.16 1.10
CA LEU A 167 20.36 -18.40 0.90
C LEU A 167 20.91 -19.21 2.08
N GLY A 168 21.61 -20.30 1.79
CA GLY A 168 22.33 -21.06 2.80
C GLY A 168 23.49 -20.25 3.38
N GLY A 169 23.74 -20.41 4.67
CA GLY A 169 24.88 -19.77 5.35
C GLY A 169 26.18 -20.52 5.08
N PHE A 170 27.31 -19.80 5.17
CA PHE A 170 28.62 -20.44 5.18
C PHE A 170 28.89 -21.06 6.56
N SER A 171 29.35 -22.32 6.59
CA SER A 171 29.98 -22.86 7.79
C SER A 171 31.31 -22.16 8.08
N ASP A 172 31.80 -22.25 9.32
CA ASP A 172 33.06 -21.61 9.74
C ASP A 172 34.21 -21.91 8.80
N LEU A 173 35.10 -20.93 8.60
CA LEU A 173 36.31 -21.12 7.82
C LEU A 173 37.16 -22.25 8.44
N ASP A 174 37.50 -23.23 7.62
CA ASP A 174 38.34 -24.34 8.06
C ASP A 174 39.79 -23.85 8.24
N PRO A 175 40.50 -24.28 9.30
CA PRO A 175 41.90 -23.94 9.46
C PRO A 175 42.72 -24.61 8.35
N VAL A 176 43.34 -23.81 7.49
CA VAL A 176 44.21 -24.29 6.41
C VAL A 176 45.65 -24.39 6.92
N ALA A 177 46.21 -25.60 6.90
CA ALA A 177 47.61 -25.83 7.25
C ALA A 177 48.54 -25.35 6.11
N GLU A 178 49.77 -24.98 6.45
CA GLU A 178 50.76 -24.53 5.45
C GLU A 178 51.04 -25.63 4.43
N GLY A 179 50.76 -25.36 3.16
CA GLY A 179 50.99 -26.27 2.02
C GLY A 179 49.78 -27.09 1.59
N GLU A 180 48.67 -27.05 2.32
CA GLU A 180 47.45 -27.79 1.98
C GLU A 180 46.50 -26.95 1.08
N PRO A 181 45.73 -27.60 0.20
CA PRO A 181 44.72 -26.92 -0.61
C PRO A 181 43.54 -26.45 0.25
N TYR A 182 42.95 -25.32 -0.13
CA TYR A 182 41.71 -24.82 0.45
C TYR A 182 40.56 -25.76 0.07
N VAL A 183 39.75 -26.15 1.04
CA VAL A 183 38.54 -26.96 0.79
C VAL A 183 37.43 -26.05 0.29
N GLU A 184 36.85 -26.38 -0.86
CA GLU A 184 35.66 -25.69 -1.37
C GLU A 184 34.46 -26.02 -0.48
N LYS A 185 33.83 -25.00 0.09
CA LYS A 185 32.57 -25.16 0.82
C LYS A 185 31.41 -25.19 -0.16
N THR A 186 30.53 -26.18 0.00
CA THR A 186 29.28 -26.26 -0.73
C THR A 186 28.31 -25.20 -0.20
N TRP A 187 27.75 -24.40 -1.10
CA TRP A 187 26.59 -23.55 -0.82
C TRP A 187 25.44 -24.11 -1.66
N GLU A 188 24.34 -24.49 -1.03
CA GLU A 188 23.11 -24.86 -1.71
C GLU A 188 21.99 -23.96 -1.19
N ASP A 189 21.10 -23.58 -2.09
CA ASP A 189 19.95 -22.74 -1.77
C ASP A 189 18.72 -23.61 -1.53
N SER A 190 17.95 -23.30 -0.48
CA SER A 190 16.59 -23.84 -0.35
C SER A 190 15.61 -22.90 -1.05
N ALA A 191 14.69 -23.45 -1.83
CA ALA A 191 13.67 -22.67 -2.52
C ALA A 191 12.27 -23.22 -2.23
N GLU A 192 11.46 -22.43 -1.54
CA GLU A 192 10.04 -22.70 -1.37
C GLU A 192 9.27 -22.13 -2.56
N SER A 193 8.16 -22.77 -2.92
CA SER A 193 7.45 -22.43 -4.16
C SER A 193 5.97 -22.17 -3.93
N ALA A 194 5.47 -21.05 -4.46
CA ALA A 194 4.08 -20.63 -4.30
C ALA A 194 3.43 -20.36 -5.66
N ALA A 195 2.22 -20.87 -5.85
CA ALA A 195 1.43 -20.65 -7.06
C ALA A 195 0.58 -19.39 -6.96
N PHE A 196 0.46 -18.64 -8.06
CA PHE A 196 -0.47 -17.51 -8.13
C PHE A 196 -1.92 -17.97 -8.11
N ILE A 197 -2.70 -17.34 -7.24
CA ILE A 197 -4.15 -17.50 -7.16
C ILE A 197 -4.78 -16.27 -7.80
N LYS A 198 -5.73 -16.51 -8.70
CA LYS A 198 -6.52 -15.46 -9.35
C LYS A 198 -7.94 -15.50 -8.83
N VAL A 199 -8.32 -14.47 -8.08
CA VAL A 199 -9.68 -14.31 -7.57
C VAL A 199 -10.35 -13.12 -8.26
N GLY A 200 -11.65 -13.19 -8.48
CA GLY A 200 -12.37 -12.13 -9.15
C GLY A 200 -13.82 -12.51 -9.43
N ASN A 201 -14.67 -11.50 -9.57
CA ASN A 201 -16.09 -11.67 -9.83
C ASN A 201 -16.58 -10.56 -10.77
N TYR A 202 -17.70 -10.82 -11.45
CA TYR A 202 -18.45 -9.78 -12.13
C TYR A 202 -19.50 -9.22 -11.17
N VAL A 203 -19.62 -7.90 -11.14
CA VAL A 203 -20.73 -7.17 -10.54
C VAL A 203 -21.17 -6.18 -11.59
N GLY A 204 -22.45 -5.93 -11.75
CA GLY A 204 -22.86 -4.86 -12.63
C GLY A 204 -23.84 -3.90 -12.02
N VAL A 205 -23.92 -2.78 -12.72
CA VAL A 205 -24.78 -1.65 -12.41
C VAL A 205 -25.91 -1.72 -13.41
N THR A 206 -27.11 -2.01 -12.93
CA THR A 206 -28.26 -2.18 -13.83
C THR A 206 -28.86 -0.85 -14.24
N LEU A 207 -29.53 -0.84 -15.39
CA LEU A 207 -30.24 0.31 -15.91
C LEU A 207 -31.33 0.77 -14.94
N GLU A 208 -31.99 -0.16 -14.23
CA GLU A 208 -32.99 0.18 -13.22
C GLU A 208 -32.38 0.77 -11.95
N MET A 209 -31.11 0.46 -11.61
CA MET A 209 -30.40 1.15 -10.53
C MET A 209 -30.11 2.61 -10.91
N ILE A 210 -29.73 2.85 -12.17
CA ILE A 210 -29.51 4.20 -12.72
C ILE A 210 -30.83 4.95 -12.82
N ASP A 211 -31.88 4.29 -13.30
CA ASP A 211 -33.22 4.87 -13.42
C ASP A 211 -33.79 5.22 -12.04
N ARG A 212 -33.66 4.36 -11.03
CA ARG A 212 -34.08 4.69 -9.65
C ARG A 212 -33.18 5.68 -8.92
N ASP A 213 -32.05 6.06 -9.53
CA ASP A 213 -31.03 6.92 -8.94
C ASP A 213 -30.52 6.40 -7.58
N ASP A 214 -30.30 5.08 -7.48
CA ASP A 214 -29.87 4.43 -6.23
C ASP A 214 -28.35 4.62 -6.00
N VAL A 215 -27.98 5.85 -5.66
CA VAL A 215 -26.60 6.24 -5.33
C VAL A 215 -26.05 5.40 -4.18
N ALA A 216 -26.90 5.00 -3.22
CA ALA A 216 -26.48 4.23 -2.05
C ALA A 216 -26.02 2.81 -2.45
N ALA A 217 -26.78 2.13 -3.31
CA ALA A 217 -26.40 0.83 -3.84
C ALA A 217 -25.11 0.91 -4.68
N VAL A 218 -25.00 1.91 -5.57
CA VAL A 218 -23.79 2.09 -6.40
C VAL A 218 -22.56 2.37 -5.53
N ARG A 219 -22.67 3.19 -4.47
CA ARG A 219 -21.61 3.42 -3.49
C ARG A 219 -21.22 2.17 -2.69
N ALA A 220 -22.17 1.30 -2.40
CA ALA A 220 -21.93 0.11 -1.58
C ALA A 220 -21.10 -0.94 -2.33
N ILE A 221 -21.23 -1.04 -3.66
CA ILE A 221 -20.54 -2.03 -4.50
C ILE A 221 -19.02 -2.01 -4.30
N PRO A 222 -18.29 -0.92 -4.62
CA PRO A 222 -16.82 -0.91 -4.54
C PRO A 222 -16.33 -1.08 -3.10
N ARG A 223 -17.09 -0.56 -2.12
CA ARG A 223 -16.76 -0.68 -0.69
C ARG A 223 -16.81 -2.13 -0.22
N LYS A 224 -17.90 -2.84 -0.53
CA LYS A 224 -18.06 -4.26 -0.16
C LYS A 224 -17.04 -5.14 -0.91
N LEU A 225 -16.74 -4.81 -2.16
CA LEU A 225 -15.73 -5.52 -2.94
C LEU A 225 -14.31 -5.35 -2.39
N GLY A 226 -13.91 -4.13 -2.02
CA GLY A 226 -12.62 -3.87 -1.37
C GLY A 226 -12.48 -4.65 -0.05
N LEU A 227 -13.52 -4.64 0.79
CA LEU A 227 -13.55 -5.41 2.04
C LEU A 227 -13.50 -6.93 1.79
N ALA A 228 -14.24 -7.42 0.79
CA ALA A 228 -14.21 -8.83 0.42
C ALA A 228 -12.81 -9.25 -0.04
N ALA A 229 -12.14 -8.44 -0.86
CA ALA A 229 -10.79 -8.73 -1.34
C ALA A 229 -9.75 -8.73 -0.22
N ASN A 230 -9.84 -7.77 0.71
CA ASN A 230 -9.02 -7.75 1.93
C ASN A 230 -9.23 -9.03 2.76
N ARG A 231 -10.49 -9.44 2.99
CA ARG A 231 -10.80 -10.69 3.72
C ARG A 231 -10.29 -11.94 2.99
N THR A 232 -10.32 -11.97 1.66
CA THR A 232 -9.81 -13.11 0.89
C THR A 232 -8.30 -13.26 1.07
N LEU A 233 -7.52 -12.17 0.97
CA LEU A 233 -6.08 -12.24 1.22
C LEU A 233 -5.77 -12.59 2.68
N SER A 234 -6.48 -11.97 3.61
CA SER A 234 -6.42 -12.26 5.06
C SER A 234 -6.60 -13.76 5.34
N ALA A 235 -7.65 -14.36 4.76
CA ALA A 235 -7.94 -15.78 4.89
C ALA A 235 -6.87 -16.66 4.23
N SER A 236 -6.33 -16.27 3.07
CA SER A 236 -5.23 -17.00 2.43
C SER A 236 -3.95 -16.99 3.27
N VAL A 237 -3.65 -15.87 3.95
CA VAL A 237 -2.50 -15.78 4.86
C VAL A 237 -2.75 -16.59 6.13
N ALA A 238 -3.92 -16.44 6.77
CA ALA A 238 -4.28 -17.22 7.95
C ALA A 238 -4.32 -18.74 7.67
N ALA A 239 -4.68 -19.14 6.46
CA ALA A 239 -4.69 -20.53 6.01
C ALA A 239 -3.30 -21.18 6.07
N LEU A 240 -2.21 -20.42 5.91
CA LEU A 240 -0.85 -20.99 6.05
C LEU A 240 -0.58 -21.54 7.45
N PHE A 241 -1.25 -21.03 8.47
CA PHE A 241 -1.10 -21.50 9.86
C PHE A 241 -2.11 -22.58 10.24
N THR A 242 -3.24 -22.66 9.54
CA THR A 242 -4.40 -23.49 9.94
C THR A 242 -4.61 -24.70 9.04
N THR A 243 -4.06 -24.72 7.82
CA THR A 243 -4.12 -25.86 6.90
C THR A 243 -3.48 -27.11 7.51
N GLY A 244 -3.88 -28.29 7.05
CA GLY A 244 -3.27 -29.56 7.46
C GLY A 244 -3.63 -30.01 8.88
N GLY A 245 -4.66 -29.43 9.51
CA GLY A 245 -4.95 -29.66 10.93
C GLY A 245 -4.15 -28.75 11.86
N GLY A 246 -3.79 -27.55 11.38
CA GLY A 246 -3.04 -26.57 12.16
C GLY A 246 -1.52 -26.71 12.06
N VAL A 247 -1.01 -27.43 11.06
CA VAL A 247 0.45 -27.58 10.83
C VAL A 247 0.95 -26.88 9.56
N GLY A 248 0.04 -26.26 8.81
CA GLY A 248 0.36 -25.52 7.59
C GLY A 248 0.51 -26.41 6.35
N PRO A 249 0.88 -25.81 5.20
CA PRO A 249 1.17 -26.56 3.97
C PRO A 249 2.46 -27.37 4.08
N LEU A 250 2.72 -28.24 3.10
CA LEU A 250 4.00 -28.94 2.98
C LEU A 250 5.07 -28.01 2.41
N THR A 251 6.28 -28.06 2.95
CA THR A 251 7.50 -27.43 2.45
C THR A 251 8.18 -28.32 1.40
N ALA A 252 9.22 -27.79 0.75
CA ALA A 252 9.95 -28.48 -0.32
C ALA A 252 10.62 -29.80 0.12
N ASP A 253 10.89 -29.95 1.41
CA ASP A 253 11.42 -31.17 2.04
C ASP A 253 10.35 -32.26 2.32
N GLY A 254 9.08 -31.96 2.05
CA GLY A 254 7.97 -32.91 2.20
C GLY A 254 7.36 -32.97 3.60
N PHE A 255 7.83 -32.14 4.55
CA PHE A 255 7.23 -32.02 5.88
C PHE A 255 6.26 -30.82 5.97
N PRO A 256 5.32 -30.78 6.92
CA PRO A 256 4.52 -29.59 7.16
C PRO A 256 5.38 -28.42 7.65
N VAL A 257 4.98 -27.18 7.35
CA VAL A 257 5.67 -25.96 7.83
C VAL A 257 5.89 -26.01 9.34
N PHE A 258 4.87 -26.42 10.11
CA PHE A 258 4.97 -26.59 11.55
C PHE A 258 5.07 -28.07 11.91
N ASP A 259 6.26 -28.51 12.29
CA ASP A 259 6.55 -29.89 12.62
C ASP A 259 7.38 -29.99 13.91
N ALA A 260 7.03 -30.92 14.79
CA ALA A 260 7.69 -31.07 16.09
C ALA A 260 9.03 -31.82 15.99
N GLU A 261 9.19 -32.72 15.02
CA GLU A 261 10.31 -33.66 14.95
C GLU A 261 11.43 -33.13 14.04
N ASN A 262 11.06 -32.70 12.83
CA ASN A 262 11.95 -32.29 11.74
C ASN A 262 12.27 -30.80 11.84
N HIS A 263 11.24 -29.95 11.97
CA HIS A 263 11.41 -28.49 12.06
C HIS A 263 11.56 -27.99 13.50
N ARG A 264 11.08 -28.74 14.49
CA ARG A 264 11.10 -28.38 15.92
C ARG A 264 10.50 -26.99 16.19
N ASN A 265 9.50 -26.62 15.40
CA ASN A 265 8.82 -25.33 15.47
C ASN A 265 7.32 -25.47 15.82
N LEU A 266 6.94 -26.63 16.36
CA LEU A 266 5.60 -26.92 16.84
C LEU A 266 5.64 -27.36 18.31
N ARG A 267 4.77 -26.77 19.12
CA ARG A 267 4.57 -27.12 20.54
C ARG A 267 3.08 -27.15 20.89
N THR A 268 2.75 -27.48 22.14
CA THR A 268 1.37 -27.64 22.61
C THR A 268 1.02 -26.85 23.87
N GLU A 269 1.96 -26.09 24.40
CA GLU A 269 1.77 -25.34 25.65
C GLU A 269 0.99 -24.03 25.43
N PRO A 270 0.13 -23.64 26.39
CA PRO A 270 -0.63 -22.40 26.33
C PRO A 270 0.27 -21.16 26.43
N LEU A 271 -0.25 -20.04 25.92
CA LEU A 271 0.46 -18.77 25.95
C LEU A 271 0.73 -18.32 27.40
N SER A 272 2.01 -18.19 27.74
CA SER A 272 2.52 -17.68 29.01
C SER A 272 3.87 -16.99 28.79
N ALA A 273 4.34 -16.21 29.76
CA ALA A 273 5.65 -15.57 29.71
C ALA A 273 6.80 -16.60 29.59
N ASP A 274 6.71 -17.69 30.36
CA ASP A 274 7.68 -18.78 30.34
C ASP A 274 7.68 -19.52 29.00
N GLU A 275 6.49 -19.83 28.47
CA GLU A 275 6.42 -20.54 27.19
C GLU A 275 6.89 -19.66 26.03
N TRP A 276 6.63 -18.36 26.07
CA TRP A 276 7.20 -17.42 25.11
C TRP A 276 8.74 -17.47 25.11
N GLN A 277 9.38 -17.52 26.29
CA GLN A 277 10.83 -17.65 26.38
C GLN A 277 11.34 -18.99 25.84
N ASN A 278 10.58 -20.07 26.03
CA ASN A 278 10.93 -21.35 25.43
C ASN A 278 10.86 -21.30 23.90
N VAL A 279 9.85 -20.63 23.32
CA VAL A 279 9.73 -20.40 21.88
C VAL A 279 10.86 -19.51 21.35
N VAL A 280 11.20 -18.43 22.06
CA VAL A 280 12.37 -17.58 21.74
C VAL A 280 13.64 -18.42 21.72
N SER A 281 13.84 -19.28 22.72
CA SER A 281 15.01 -20.16 22.76
C SER A 281 14.99 -21.19 21.62
N ALA A 282 13.82 -21.70 21.23
CA ALA A 282 13.71 -22.66 20.13
C ALA A 282 14.11 -22.01 18.81
N MET A 283 13.58 -20.81 18.51
CA MET A 283 13.89 -20.07 17.29
C MET A 283 15.37 -19.65 17.20
N ILE A 284 15.96 -19.10 18.28
CA ILE A 284 17.37 -18.70 18.28
C ILE A 284 18.29 -19.90 18.01
N LYS A 285 17.94 -21.07 18.57
CA LYS A 285 18.74 -22.31 18.48
C LYS A 285 18.50 -23.09 17.18
N GLN A 286 17.60 -22.62 16.30
CA GLN A 286 17.45 -23.24 14.98
C GLN A 286 18.79 -23.22 14.25
N ALA A 287 19.09 -24.32 13.56
CA ALA A 287 20.29 -24.40 12.77
C ALA A 287 20.09 -23.65 11.45
N GLU A 288 21.02 -22.76 11.12
CA GLU A 288 21.12 -22.19 9.80
C GLU A 288 21.35 -23.30 8.77
N LEU A 289 20.73 -23.14 7.61
CA LEU A 289 20.83 -24.08 6.49
C LEU A 289 22.31 -24.30 6.11
N HIS A 290 22.73 -25.56 6.08
CA HIS A 290 24.10 -26.07 5.81
C HIS A 290 25.22 -25.70 6.80
N SER A 291 25.12 -24.58 7.51
CA SER A 291 26.14 -24.13 8.47
C SER A 291 26.10 -24.90 9.79
N GLY A 292 24.90 -25.33 10.23
CA GLY A 292 24.71 -25.99 11.54
C GLY A 292 24.90 -25.06 12.75
N ARG A 293 25.26 -23.79 12.51
CA ARG A 293 25.33 -22.71 13.50
C ARG A 293 23.92 -22.29 13.91
N ALA A 294 23.80 -21.78 15.13
CA ALA A 294 22.56 -21.18 15.61
C ALA A 294 22.24 -19.92 14.80
N LEU A 295 21.05 -19.89 14.19
CA LEU A 295 20.57 -18.83 13.32
C LEU A 295 20.46 -17.47 14.01
N GLY A 296 20.18 -17.46 15.32
CA GLY A 296 20.15 -16.23 16.11
C GLY A 296 18.91 -15.34 15.92
N VAL A 297 17.98 -15.75 15.04
CA VAL A 297 16.72 -15.02 14.79
C VAL A 297 15.77 -15.15 15.98
N ARG A 298 15.14 -14.04 16.34
CA ARG A 298 14.20 -13.95 17.48
C ARG A 298 12.78 -13.64 16.98
N PRO A 299 11.74 -14.18 17.63
CA PRO A 299 10.39 -13.75 17.32
C PRO A 299 10.18 -12.29 17.73
N ARG A 300 9.61 -11.51 16.82
CA ARG A 300 9.20 -10.12 17.05
C ARG A 300 7.71 -10.01 17.31
N TYR A 301 6.91 -10.80 16.59
CA TYR A 301 5.46 -10.72 16.60
C TYR A 301 4.84 -11.98 17.23
N CYS A 302 3.83 -11.77 18.08
CA CYS A 302 3.00 -12.81 18.64
C CYS A 302 1.63 -12.75 17.95
N LEU A 303 1.28 -13.82 17.24
CA LEU A 303 0.02 -14.00 16.54
C LEU A 303 -0.95 -14.75 17.43
N VAL A 304 -2.13 -14.18 17.65
CA VAL A 304 -3.13 -14.73 18.57
C VAL A 304 -4.55 -14.57 18.01
N PRO A 305 -5.50 -15.43 18.40
CA PRO A 305 -6.92 -15.20 18.17
C PRO A 305 -7.45 -14.12 19.13
N ILE A 306 -8.66 -13.61 18.89
CA ILE A 306 -9.28 -12.54 19.69
C ILE A 306 -9.44 -12.92 21.17
N GLU A 307 -9.64 -14.20 21.47
CA GLU A 307 -9.80 -14.72 22.83
C GLU A 307 -8.52 -14.60 23.67
N LEU A 308 -7.34 -14.63 23.02
CA LEU A 308 -6.02 -14.52 23.67
C LEU A 308 -5.41 -13.12 23.60
N GLU A 309 -6.01 -12.19 22.86
CA GLU A 309 -5.48 -10.83 22.68
C GLU A 309 -5.23 -10.14 24.03
N LYS A 310 -6.18 -10.25 24.96
CA LYS A 310 -6.02 -9.67 26.31
C LYS A 310 -4.82 -10.27 27.03
N THR A 311 -4.70 -11.60 27.06
CA THR A 311 -3.60 -12.30 27.73
C THR A 311 -2.25 -11.92 27.12
N ALA A 312 -2.18 -11.86 25.79
CA ALA A 312 -0.97 -11.43 25.09
C ALA A 312 -0.61 -9.97 25.41
N LEU A 313 -1.58 -9.06 25.41
CA LEU A 313 -1.35 -7.66 25.78
C LEU A 313 -0.88 -7.54 27.24
N GLU A 314 -1.43 -8.31 28.17
CA GLU A 314 -0.96 -8.33 29.56
C GLU A 314 0.50 -8.78 29.65
N ILE A 315 0.89 -9.85 28.93
CA ILE A 315 2.28 -10.34 28.89
C ILE A 315 3.24 -9.31 28.27
N PHE A 316 2.88 -8.70 27.15
CA PHE A 316 3.81 -7.87 26.37
C PHE A 316 3.77 -6.38 26.70
N THR A 317 2.69 -5.84 27.27
CA THR A 317 2.54 -4.38 27.44
C THR A 317 2.51 -3.92 28.90
N SER A 318 2.25 -4.83 29.84
CA SER A 318 2.24 -4.50 31.27
C SER A 318 3.60 -3.95 31.71
N ASP A 319 3.58 -2.92 32.56
CA ASP A 319 4.79 -2.35 33.18
C ASP A 319 5.39 -3.29 34.23
N VAL A 320 4.52 -4.07 34.88
CA VAL A 320 4.87 -5.03 35.92
C VAL A 320 4.80 -6.44 35.37
N ASP A 321 5.70 -7.30 35.83
CA ASP A 321 5.67 -8.72 35.54
C ASP A 321 4.33 -9.31 36.03
N PRO A 322 3.51 -9.91 35.14
CA PRO A 322 2.24 -10.52 35.51
C PRO A 322 2.39 -11.58 36.62
N ASP A 323 3.54 -12.28 36.66
CA ASP A 323 3.77 -13.41 37.57
C ASP A 323 4.71 -13.06 38.75
N GLY A 324 5.48 -11.97 38.63
CA GLY A 324 6.51 -11.56 39.60
C GLY A 324 6.04 -10.62 40.73
N GLY A 325 4.82 -10.09 40.65
CA GLY A 325 4.24 -9.14 41.61
C GLY A 325 4.52 -7.66 41.31
N THR A 326 3.90 -6.75 42.07
CA THR A 326 3.74 -5.31 41.73
C THR A 326 5.03 -4.50 41.61
N TRP A 327 6.19 -5.03 42.02
CA TRP A 327 7.46 -4.31 42.07
C TRP A 327 8.49 -4.82 41.06
N VAL A 328 8.16 -5.87 40.29
CA VAL A 328 9.06 -6.44 39.29
C VAL A 328 8.72 -5.83 37.94
N SER A 329 9.69 -5.18 37.30
CA SER A 329 9.52 -4.63 35.95
C SER A 329 9.41 -5.75 34.92
N ASN A 330 8.48 -5.62 33.99
CA ASN A 330 8.31 -6.59 32.92
C ASN A 330 9.49 -6.55 31.93
N VAL A 331 10.30 -7.61 31.92
CA VAL A 331 11.43 -7.78 30.98
C VAL A 331 11.00 -8.16 29.56
N LEU A 332 9.77 -8.65 29.39
CA LEU A 332 9.15 -8.97 28.10
C LEU A 332 8.46 -7.78 27.46
N LYS A 333 8.47 -6.61 28.11
CA LYS A 333 7.76 -5.43 27.65
C LYS A 333 8.16 -5.03 26.23
N ARG A 334 7.16 -4.91 25.36
CA ARG A 334 7.25 -4.57 23.94
C ARG A 334 6.13 -3.60 23.56
N SER A 335 6.19 -3.09 22.34
CA SER A 335 5.07 -2.32 21.78
C SER A 335 3.85 -3.22 21.65
N SER A 336 2.65 -2.68 21.89
CA SER A 336 1.39 -3.38 21.64
C SER A 336 1.25 -3.84 20.18
N GLN A 337 1.95 -3.17 19.25
CA GLN A 337 2.00 -3.53 17.82
C GLN A 337 2.69 -4.87 17.56
N ASN A 338 3.42 -5.42 18.53
CA ASN A 338 4.02 -6.74 18.44
C ASN A 338 2.99 -7.85 18.68
N VAL A 339 1.82 -7.54 19.24
CA VAL A 339 0.70 -8.47 19.37
C VAL A 339 -0.21 -8.26 18.18
N ILE A 340 -0.40 -9.30 17.39
CA ILE A 340 -1.21 -9.28 16.17
C ILE A 340 -2.37 -10.24 16.34
N THR A 341 -3.58 -9.69 16.40
CA THR A 341 -4.80 -10.48 16.44
C THR A 341 -5.17 -10.94 15.02
N VAL A 342 -5.28 -12.27 14.82
CA VAL A 342 -5.67 -12.87 13.55
C VAL A 342 -7.18 -13.14 13.53
N PRO A 343 -7.98 -12.39 12.75
CA PRO A 343 -9.45 -12.50 12.81
C PRO A 343 -10.01 -13.85 12.35
N GLU A 344 -9.27 -14.59 11.52
CA GLU A 344 -9.72 -15.84 10.91
C GLU A 344 -9.44 -17.08 11.76
N TRP A 345 -8.67 -16.95 12.84
CA TRP A 345 -8.38 -18.08 13.73
C TRP A 345 -9.56 -18.38 14.64
N THR A 346 -10.02 -19.64 14.61
CA THR A 346 -11.18 -20.11 15.36
C THR A 346 -10.80 -20.95 16.58
N ALA A 347 -9.56 -21.44 16.65
CA ALA A 347 -9.05 -22.16 17.80
C ALA A 347 -8.67 -21.16 18.90
N PRO A 348 -9.39 -21.12 20.04
CA PRO A 348 -9.29 -20.02 21.00
C PRO A 348 -8.02 -20.05 21.85
N LYS A 349 -7.20 -21.09 21.74
CA LYS A 349 -5.97 -21.27 22.53
C LYS A 349 -4.70 -21.35 21.69
N ASP A 350 -4.83 -21.55 20.38
CA ASP A 350 -3.69 -21.69 19.49
C ASP A 350 -3.03 -20.33 19.30
N TRP A 351 -1.71 -20.31 19.21
CA TRP A 351 -0.95 -19.10 18.98
C TRP A 351 0.31 -19.38 18.16
N ALA A 352 0.87 -18.35 17.54
CA ALA A 352 2.11 -18.47 16.80
C ALA A 352 3.06 -17.30 17.09
N ALA A 353 4.34 -17.51 16.80
CA ALA A 353 5.36 -16.48 16.83
C ALA A 353 5.96 -16.33 15.43
N ALA A 354 6.22 -15.10 15.03
CA ALA A 354 6.86 -14.78 13.76
C ALA A 354 8.06 -13.85 13.99
N ALA A 355 9.14 -14.10 13.26
CA ALA A 355 10.27 -13.20 13.14
C ALA A 355 9.89 -11.94 12.35
N ASP A 356 10.78 -10.94 12.38
CA ASP A 356 10.66 -9.80 11.49
C ASP A 356 11.07 -10.21 10.07
N PRO A 357 10.30 -9.87 9.01
CA PRO A 357 10.69 -10.16 7.63
C PRO A 357 12.01 -9.51 7.21
N ALA A 358 12.52 -8.50 7.94
CA ALA A 358 13.84 -7.94 7.71
C ALA A 358 14.99 -8.80 8.27
N ASP A 359 14.73 -9.66 9.25
CA ASP A 359 15.70 -10.60 9.79
C ASP A 359 15.67 -11.93 9.01
N LEU A 360 14.47 -12.46 8.75
CA LEU A 360 14.25 -13.66 7.96
C LEU A 360 12.82 -13.70 7.42
N GLU A 361 12.67 -13.95 6.12
CA GLU A 361 11.37 -13.94 5.45
C GLU A 361 10.56 -15.22 5.76
N GLY A 362 9.75 -15.18 6.82
CA GLY A 362 8.85 -16.30 7.15
C GLY A 362 7.63 -16.36 6.25
N LEU A 363 6.88 -15.27 6.17
CA LEU A 363 5.66 -15.18 5.38
C LEU A 363 5.94 -14.36 4.13
N CYS A 364 5.65 -14.90 2.95
CA CYS A 364 5.91 -14.22 1.68
C CYS A 364 4.62 -14.05 0.88
N ILE A 365 4.39 -12.84 0.36
CA ILE A 365 3.27 -12.50 -0.50
C ILE A 365 3.80 -11.94 -1.81
N GLY A 366 3.47 -12.62 -2.90
CA GLY A 366 3.77 -12.18 -4.25
C GLY A 366 2.56 -11.55 -4.90
N TYR A 367 2.70 -10.36 -5.47
CA TYR A 367 1.63 -9.66 -6.16
C TYR A 367 1.84 -9.65 -7.67
N ARG A 368 0.74 -9.65 -8.42
CA ARG A 368 0.76 -9.47 -9.87
C ARG A 368 -0.36 -8.54 -10.30
N PHE A 369 -0.02 -7.56 -11.14
CA PHE A 369 -0.93 -6.46 -11.52
C PHE A 369 -1.24 -5.51 -10.34
N GLY A 370 -0.27 -5.32 -9.44
CA GLY A 370 -0.41 -4.43 -8.30
C GLY A 370 -0.84 -5.13 -7.00
N ARG A 371 -0.70 -4.41 -5.89
CA ARG A 371 -0.92 -4.93 -4.52
C ARG A 371 -2.36 -4.79 -4.03
N ALA A 372 -3.22 -4.23 -4.86
CA ALA A 372 -4.63 -3.98 -4.59
C ALA A 372 -5.52 -4.62 -5.67
N PRO A 373 -6.81 -4.85 -5.39
CA PRO A 373 -7.72 -5.37 -6.38
C PRO A 373 -8.01 -4.30 -7.44
N GLU A 374 -8.25 -4.73 -8.67
CA GLU A 374 -8.51 -3.85 -9.81
C GLU A 374 -9.88 -4.13 -10.42
N ILE A 375 -10.52 -3.07 -10.87
CA ILE A 375 -11.79 -3.05 -11.60
C ILE A 375 -11.54 -2.76 -13.08
N TYR A 376 -12.22 -3.52 -13.92
CA TYR A 376 -12.24 -3.37 -15.37
C TYR A 376 -13.68 -3.23 -15.85
N GLY A 377 -13.95 -2.33 -16.77
CA GLY A 377 -15.19 -2.37 -17.56
C GLY A 377 -15.16 -3.62 -18.44
N ALA A 378 -16.21 -4.46 -18.39
CA ALA A 378 -16.28 -5.68 -19.17
C ALA A 378 -16.98 -5.45 -20.52
N ASP A 379 -16.51 -4.45 -21.29
CA ASP A 379 -17.08 -4.15 -22.59
C ASP A 379 -16.13 -4.53 -23.72
N ASN A 380 -16.65 -5.33 -24.64
CA ASN A 380 -16.00 -5.63 -25.90
C ASN A 380 -16.32 -4.50 -26.88
N ALA A 381 -15.32 -3.73 -27.31
CA ALA A 381 -15.49 -2.62 -28.24
C ALA A 381 -16.20 -3.00 -29.57
N LEU A 382 -16.24 -4.29 -29.90
CA LEU A 382 -16.93 -4.84 -31.08
C LEU A 382 -18.44 -5.00 -30.90
N MET A 383 -18.92 -5.09 -29.65
CA MET A 383 -20.35 -5.07 -29.34
C MET A 383 -20.72 -3.62 -29.07
N GLY A 384 -21.31 -2.93 -30.05
CA GLY A 384 -21.71 -1.51 -29.95
C GLY A 384 -22.83 -1.21 -28.93
N SER A 385 -23.00 -2.02 -27.88
CA SER A 385 -24.00 -1.86 -26.81
C SER A 385 -23.31 -1.62 -25.47
N MET A 386 -23.71 -0.57 -24.75
CA MET A 386 -23.18 -0.22 -23.43
C MET A 386 -23.70 -1.12 -22.29
N PHE A 387 -24.83 -1.80 -22.53
CA PHE A 387 -25.46 -2.70 -21.57
C PHE A 387 -25.62 -4.08 -22.21
N THR A 388 -25.44 -5.11 -21.39
CA THR A 388 -25.71 -6.50 -21.77
C THR A 388 -26.63 -7.09 -20.72
N HIS A 389 -27.86 -7.46 -21.10
CA HIS A 389 -28.95 -7.80 -20.16
C HIS A 389 -29.28 -6.65 -19.19
N ASP A 390 -29.37 -5.42 -19.73
CA ASP A 390 -29.66 -4.19 -18.96
C ASP A 390 -28.69 -3.92 -17.80
N GLU A 391 -27.52 -4.53 -17.83
CA GLU A 391 -26.47 -4.39 -16.82
C GLU A 391 -25.15 -3.93 -17.46
N MET A 392 -24.56 -2.87 -16.89
CA MET A 392 -23.17 -2.51 -17.17
C MET A 392 -22.27 -3.39 -16.32
N ARG A 393 -21.63 -4.38 -16.96
CA ARG A 393 -20.85 -5.41 -16.27
C ARG A 393 -19.45 -4.90 -15.94
N ILE A 394 -19.10 -5.01 -14.66
CA ILE A 394 -17.83 -4.58 -14.12
C ILE A 394 -17.11 -5.80 -13.55
N LYS A 395 -15.87 -6.00 -13.96
CA LYS A 395 -15.04 -7.13 -13.53
C LYS A 395 -14.08 -6.68 -12.46
N VAL A 396 -14.10 -7.34 -11.30
CA VAL A 396 -13.08 -7.19 -10.26
C VAL A 396 -12.09 -8.33 -10.37
N ARG A 397 -10.80 -8.04 -10.25
CA ARG A 397 -9.73 -9.04 -10.28
C ARG A 397 -8.68 -8.72 -9.21
N PHE A 398 -8.20 -9.75 -8.54
CA PHE A 398 -7.04 -9.69 -7.67
C PHE A 398 -6.18 -10.93 -7.89
N VAL A 399 -4.87 -10.74 -8.04
CA VAL A 399 -3.92 -11.82 -8.28
C VAL A 399 -2.79 -11.71 -7.27
N PHE A 400 -2.63 -12.76 -6.48
CA PHE A 400 -1.58 -12.85 -5.47
C PHE A 400 -1.16 -14.30 -5.27
N ALA A 401 0.06 -14.50 -4.78
CA ALA A 401 0.59 -15.77 -4.29
C ALA A 401 0.91 -15.59 -2.81
N VAL A 402 0.58 -16.58 -2.00
CA VAL A 402 0.94 -16.61 -0.57
C VAL A 402 1.72 -17.89 -0.31
N GLY A 403 2.84 -17.77 0.37
CA GLY A 403 3.69 -18.91 0.72
C GLY A 403 4.52 -18.64 1.97
N VAL A 404 5.23 -19.67 2.41
CA VAL A 404 6.24 -19.58 3.47
C VAL A 404 7.60 -19.50 2.77
N GLY A 405 8.43 -18.54 3.18
CA GLY A 405 9.80 -18.40 2.68
C GLY A 405 10.75 -19.34 3.42
N ASP A 406 10.96 -19.09 4.70
CA ASP A 406 11.66 -20.00 5.61
C ASP A 406 10.78 -20.36 6.82
N TRP A 407 10.57 -21.67 7.05
CA TRP A 407 9.84 -22.17 8.20
C TRP A 407 10.52 -21.84 9.54
N ARG A 408 11.84 -21.59 9.55
CA ARG A 408 12.62 -21.23 10.77
C ARG A 408 12.21 -19.88 11.35
N ALA A 409 11.64 -18.99 10.53
CA ALA A 409 11.12 -17.70 10.97
C ALA A 409 9.77 -17.80 11.70
N LEU A 410 9.13 -18.98 11.68
CA LEU A 410 7.80 -19.20 12.22
C LEU A 410 7.82 -20.30 13.28
N HIS A 411 7.09 -20.09 14.37
CA HIS A 411 6.86 -21.10 15.40
C HIS A 411 5.39 -21.13 15.78
N LYS A 412 4.82 -22.31 16.04
CA LYS A 412 3.41 -22.44 16.40
C LYS A 412 3.20 -23.30 17.65
N ASN A 413 2.18 -22.95 18.42
CA ASN A 413 1.69 -23.71 19.55
C ASN A 413 0.22 -24.10 19.31
N ASN A 414 -0.05 -25.39 19.15
CA ASN A 414 -1.39 -25.94 19.02
C ASN A 414 -1.84 -26.53 20.36
N VAL A 415 -2.73 -25.85 21.06
CA VAL A 415 -3.08 -26.16 22.44
C VAL A 415 -4.36 -26.98 22.46
N MET A 416 -4.27 -28.24 22.91
CA MET A 416 -5.42 -29.16 22.95
C MET A 416 -6.51 -28.77 23.96
#